data_AF-A0A368GFM9-F1
#
_entry.id   AF-A0A368GFM9-F1
#
_cell.length_a   1.000
_cell.length_b   1.000
_cell.length_c   1.000
_cell.angle_alpha   90.00
_cell.angle_beta   90.00
_cell.angle_gamma   90.00
#
_symmetry.space_group_name_H-M   'P 1'
#
loop_
_entity.id
_entity.type
_entity.pdbx_description
1 polymer ?
#
loop_
_entity_poly.entity_id
_entity_poly.type
_entity_poly.pdbx_seq_one_letter_code
_entity_poly.pdbx_strand_id
1 'polypeptide(L)'
;MAIAFPMKYRIWFTNSATFGYLIFITAYASLYWGIYFVDTCDFRFSHDSRVWEFGTEPCSVYLSIYIDMVYNLCLFAVVAIIDMITIAHLRKLNKVRGL
;
A
#
# COMPACT_ATOMS: atom_id res chain seq x y z
N MET A 1 11.60 -4.93 -9.11
CA MET A 1 11.83 -6.07 -10.05
C MET A 1 12.64 -5.70 -11.28
N ALA A 2 12.43 -4.52 -11.89
CA ALA A 2 13.19 -4.07 -13.07
C ALA A 2 14.72 -4.13 -12.89
N ILE A 3 15.22 -3.75 -11.70
CA ILE A 3 16.66 -3.69 -11.41
C ILE A 3 17.27 -5.08 -11.13
N ALA A 4 16.56 -5.95 -10.40
CA ALA A 4 17.08 -7.27 -10.03
C ALA A 4 16.94 -8.31 -11.16
N PHE A 5 15.89 -8.23 -11.98
CA PHE A 5 15.58 -9.22 -13.02
C PHE A 5 14.99 -8.58 -14.29
N PRO A 6 15.79 -7.87 -15.10
CA PRO A 6 15.32 -7.07 -16.23
C PRO A 6 14.63 -7.90 -17.33
N MET A 7 15.10 -9.12 -17.60
CA MET A 7 14.52 -9.98 -18.64
C MET A 7 13.12 -10.50 -18.28
N LYS A 8 12.89 -10.85 -17.02
CA LYS A 8 11.55 -11.26 -16.55
C LYS A 8 10.60 -10.08 -16.47
N TYR A 9 11.09 -8.92 -16.02
CA TYR A 9 10.31 -7.68 -15.97
C TYR A 9 9.75 -7.30 -17.34
N ARG A 10 10.56 -7.35 -18.40
CA ARG A 10 10.12 -7.00 -19.76
C ARG A 10 8.97 -7.86 -20.29
N ILE A 11 8.87 -9.11 -19.84
CA ILE A 11 7.83 -10.05 -20.31
C ILE A 11 6.54 -9.88 -19.50
N TRP A 12 6.66 -9.64 -18.20
CA TRP A 12 5.51 -9.59 -17.28
C TRP A 12 4.89 -8.19 -17.19
N PHE A 13 5.70 -7.14 -17.22
CA PHE A 13 5.26 -5.75 -17.07
C PHE A 13 4.97 -5.14 -18.45
N THR A 14 3.79 -5.47 -18.99
CA THR A 14 3.23 -4.79 -20.17
C THR A 14 2.27 -3.68 -19.75
N ASN A 15 2.06 -2.68 -20.62
CA ASN A 15 1.14 -1.57 -20.33
C ASN A 15 -0.29 -2.06 -20.05
N SER A 16 -0.76 -3.04 -20.82
CA SER A 16 -2.10 -3.62 -20.64
C SER A 16 -2.24 -4.34 -19.29
N ALA A 17 -1.22 -5.09 -18.87
CA ALA A 17 -1.23 -5.76 -17.56
C ALA A 17 -1.19 -4.74 -16.42
N THR A 18 -0.34 -3.71 -16.54
CA THR A 18 -0.23 -2.62 -15.54
C THR A 18 -1.55 -1.90 -15.37
N PHE A 19 -2.23 -1.57 -16.48
CA PHE A 19 -3.54 -0.93 -16.45
C PHE A 19 -4.60 -1.84 -15.77
N GLY A 20 -4.58 -3.14 -16.06
CA GLY A 20 -5.43 -4.12 -15.38
C GLY A 20 -5.20 -4.16 -13.87
N TYR A 21 -3.94 -4.17 -13.41
CA TYR A 21 -3.62 -4.12 -11.98
C TYR A 21 -4.08 -2.81 -11.33
N LEU A 22 -3.91 -1.67 -12.00
CA LEU A 22 -4.36 -0.38 -11.49
C LEU A 22 -5.87 -0.32 -11.32
N ILE A 23 -6.63 -0.79 -12.31
CA ILE A 23 -8.10 -0.89 -12.19
C ILE A 23 -8.48 -1.77 -11.02
N PHE A 24 -7.84 -2.94 -10.88
CA PHE A 24 -8.14 -3.87 -9.79
C PHE A 24 -7.88 -3.27 -8.42
N ILE A 25 -6.72 -2.63 -8.22
CA ILE A 25 -6.36 -1.96 -6.96
C ILE A 25 -7.33 -0.82 -6.67
N THR A 26 -7.70 -0.04 -7.69
CA THR A 26 -8.63 1.09 -7.54
C THR A 26 -10.03 0.60 -7.16
N ALA A 27 -10.52 -0.46 -7.81
CA ALA A 27 -11.81 -1.06 -7.46
C ALA A 27 -11.82 -1.60 -6.02
N TYR A 28 -10.74 -2.27 -5.60
CA TYR A 28 -10.59 -2.76 -4.23
C TYR A 28 -10.59 -1.61 -3.20
N ALA A 29 -9.85 -0.52 -3.48
CA ALA A 29 -9.82 0.65 -2.62
C ALA A 29 -11.21 1.31 -2.50
N SER A 30 -11.94 1.43 -3.62
CA SER A 30 -13.29 1.97 -3.62
C SER A 30 -14.28 1.11 -2.82
N LEU A 31 -14.17 -0.22 -2.91
CA LEU A 31 -14.99 -1.14 -2.11
C LEU A 31 -14.71 -1.00 -0.62
N TYR A 32 -13.44 -0.87 -0.25
CA TYR A 32 -13.04 -0.63 1.14
C TYR A 32 -13.63 0.69 1.68
N TRP A 33 -13.58 1.76 0.89
CA TRP A 33 -14.22 3.03 1.27
C TRP A 33 -15.73 2.89 1.48
N GLY A 34 -16.38 2.02 0.71
CA GLY A 34 -17.81 1.70 0.85
C GLY A 34 -18.18 1.14 2.22
N ILE A 35 -17.27 0.45 2.91
CA ILE A 35 -17.53 -0.18 4.23
C ILE A 35 -17.82 0.89 5.30
N TYR A 36 -17.25 2.08 5.16
CA TYR A 36 -17.47 3.18 6.10
C TYR A 36 -18.88 3.76 6.07
N PHE A 37 -19.69 3.42 5.05
CA PHE A 37 -21.11 3.79 4.99
C PHE A 37 -22.02 2.77 5.69
N VAL A 38 -21.48 1.66 6.18
CA VAL A 38 -22.24 0.67 6.94
C VAL A 38 -22.44 1.18 8.38
N ASP A 39 -23.66 1.06 8.89
CA ASP A 39 -23.98 1.41 10.28
C ASP A 39 -23.00 0.75 11.24
N THR A 40 -22.48 1.51 12.22
CA THR A 40 -21.47 1.12 13.24
C THR A 40 -20.01 1.02 12.75
N CYS A 41 -19.75 1.17 11.45
CA CYS A 41 -18.40 1.25 10.89
C CYS A 41 -18.02 2.69 10.53
N ASP A 42 -18.78 3.68 11.00
CA ASP A 42 -18.64 5.08 10.62
C ASP A 42 -17.42 5.77 11.25
N PHE A 43 -16.98 6.83 10.56
CA PHE A 43 -16.09 7.85 11.10
C PHE A 43 -16.89 9.04 11.59
N ARG A 44 -16.57 9.56 12.77
CA ARG A 44 -17.23 10.75 13.30
C ARG A 44 -16.25 11.90 13.35
N PHE A 45 -16.67 13.05 12.85
CA PHE A 45 -15.90 14.27 13.01
C PHE A 45 -16.14 14.83 14.42
N SER A 46 -15.09 14.87 15.25
CA SER A 46 -15.17 15.46 16.58
C SER A 46 -14.90 16.96 16.49
N HIS A 47 -15.89 17.77 16.88
CA HIS A 47 -15.78 19.22 16.83
C HIS A 47 -14.80 19.78 17.88
N ASP A 48 -14.58 19.05 18.98
CA ASP A 48 -13.70 19.45 20.07
C ASP A 48 -12.22 19.29 19.70
N SER A 49 -11.86 18.15 19.11
CA SER A 49 -10.49 17.82 18.71
C SER A 49 -10.18 18.24 17.25
N ARG A 50 -11.20 18.66 16.48
CA ARG A 50 -11.13 19.01 15.06
C ARG A 50 -10.51 17.92 14.19
N VAL A 51 -10.65 16.66 14.61
CA VAL A 51 -10.16 15.49 13.88
C VAL A 51 -11.29 14.51 13.63
N TRP A 52 -11.11 13.70 12.60
CA TRP A 52 -11.95 12.54 12.36
C TRP A 52 -11.52 11.44 13.32
N GLU A 53 -12.45 11.04 14.19
CA GLU A 53 -12.25 9.98 15.16
C GLU A 53 -12.98 8.73 14.68
N PHE A 54 -12.35 7.58 14.90
CA PHE A 54 -13.01 6.30 14.69
C PHE A 54 -14.11 6.12 15.73
N GLY A 55 -15.23 5.53 15.32
CA GLY A 55 -16.30 5.17 16.23
C GLY A 55 -15.81 4.20 17.31
N THR A 56 -16.46 4.21 18.47
CA THR A 56 -16.17 3.27 19.58
C THR A 56 -16.76 1.88 19.36
N GLU A 57 -17.50 1.70 18.27
CA GLU A 57 -18.11 0.44 17.87
C GLU A 57 -17.04 -0.58 17.43
N PRO A 58 -17.26 -1.88 17.65
CA PRO A 58 -16.27 -2.91 17.37
C PRO A 58 -15.90 -2.97 15.88
N CYS A 59 -16.80 -2.60 14.96
CA CYS A 59 -16.49 -2.54 13.53
C CYS A 59 -15.46 -1.45 13.22
N SER A 60 -15.71 -0.21 13.66
CA SER A 60 -14.82 0.93 13.41
C SER A 60 -13.45 0.74 14.08
N VAL A 61 -13.43 0.19 15.31
CA VAL A 61 -12.18 -0.17 16.00
C VAL A 61 -11.42 -1.26 15.25
N TYR A 62 -12.10 -2.31 14.79
CA TYR A 62 -11.45 -3.37 14.01
C TYR A 62 -10.83 -2.82 12.71
N LEU A 63 -11.57 -1.98 11.99
CA LEU A 63 -11.13 -1.41 10.72
C LEU A 63 -9.88 -0.52 10.90
N SER A 64 -9.90 0.33 11.92
CA SER A 64 -8.78 1.24 12.25
C SER A 64 -7.50 0.51 12.64
N ILE A 65 -7.61 -0.54 13.46
CA ILE A 65 -6.43 -1.26 13.95
C ILE A 65 -5.88 -2.17 12.85
N TYR A 66 -6.71 -3.00 12.25
CA TYR A 66 -6.22 -4.05 11.36
C TYR A 66 -5.92 -3.55 9.95
N ILE A 67 -6.75 -2.65 9.42
CA ILE A 67 -6.57 -2.17 8.05
C ILE A 67 -5.79 -0.86 8.05
N ASP A 68 -6.25 0.18 8.74
CA ASP A 68 -5.57 1.47 8.65
C ASP A 68 -4.19 1.46 9.30
N MET A 69 -4.00 0.75 10.41
CA MET A 69 -2.70 0.67 11.07
C MET A 69 -1.87 -0.54 10.62
N VAL A 70 -2.32 -1.77 10.90
CA VAL A 70 -1.48 -2.98 10.70
C VAL A 70 -1.17 -3.22 9.23
N TYR A 71 -2.18 -3.20 8.34
CA TYR A 71 -1.94 -3.42 6.91
C TYR A 71 -1.00 -2.35 6.32
N ASN A 72 -1.22 -1.06 6.61
CA ASN A 72 -0.35 0.01 6.10
C ASN A 72 1.07 -0.06 6.67
N LEU A 73 1.23 -0.40 7.96
CA LEU A 73 2.56 -0.55 8.57
C LEU A 73 3.31 -1.74 7.96
N CYS A 74 2.63 -2.87 7.75
CA CYS A 74 3.21 -4.02 7.06
C CYS A 74 3.58 -3.70 5.61
N LEU A 75 2.71 -2.99 4.88
CA LEU A 75 2.98 -2.54 3.51
C LEU A 75 4.22 -1.65 3.46
N PHE A 76 4.32 -0.68 4.38
CA PHE A 76 5.48 0.20 4.50
C PHE A 76 6.77 -0.59 4.75
N ALA A 77 6.74 -1.55 5.68
CA ALA A 77 7.91 -2.40 5.96
C ALA A 77 8.35 -3.20 4.72
N VAL A 78 7.40 -3.77 3.97
CA VAL A 78 7.69 -4.51 2.72
C VAL A 78 8.31 -3.59 1.67
N VAL A 79 7.74 -2.41 1.45
CA VAL A 79 8.28 -1.41 0.50
C VAL A 79 9.69 -0.99 0.91
N ALA A 80 9.91 -0.67 2.19
CA ALA A 80 11.21 -0.29 2.71
C ALA A 80 12.28 -1.38 2.50
N ILE A 81 11.92 -2.66 2.71
CA ILE A 81 12.82 -3.79 2.44
C ILE A 81 13.17 -3.87 0.95
N ILE A 82 12.17 -3.76 0.06
CA ILE A 82 12.38 -3.78 -1.39
C ILE A 82 13.30 -2.63 -1.83
N ASP A 83 13.11 -1.44 -1.29
CA ASP A 83 13.94 -0.27 -1.60
C ASP A 83 15.37 -0.46 -1.11
N MET A 84 15.56 -0.98 0.11
CA MET A 84 16.88 -1.29 0.65
C MET A 84 17.62 -2.33 -0.19
N ILE A 85 16.94 -3.41 -0.61
CA ILE A 85 17.49 -4.42 -1.52
C ILE A 85 17.87 -3.77 -2.86
N THR A 86 17.01 -2.90 -3.39
CA THR A 86 17.23 -2.22 -4.66
C THR A 86 18.45 -1.31 -4.59
N ILE A 87 18.58 -0.50 -3.54
CA ILE A 87 19.75 0.36 -3.29
C ILE A 87 21.02 -0.49 -3.14
N ALA A 88 20.98 -1.58 -2.37
CA ALA A 88 22.13 -2.47 -2.20
C ALA A 88 22.58 -3.08 -3.54
N HIS A 89 21.63 -3.50 -4.38
CA HIS A 89 21.92 -4.04 -5.70
C HIS A 89 22.54 -2.98 -6.63
N LEU A 90 21.98 -1.77 -6.65
CA LEU A 90 22.53 -0.65 -7.42
C LEU A 90 23.94 -0.27 -6.98
N ARG A 91 24.20 -0.20 -5.67
CA ARG A 91 25.55 0.06 -5.12
C ARG A 91 26.55 -1.01 -5.55
N LYS A 92 26.15 -2.28 -5.55
CA LYS A 92 27.00 -3.38 -6.01
C LYS A 92 27.31 -3.27 -7.50
N LEU A 93 26.31 -2.98 -8.33
CA LEU A 93 26.50 -2.79 -9.78
C LEU A 93 27.41 -1.60 -10.10
N ASN A 94 27.29 -0.48 -9.38
CA ASN A 94 28.17 0.68 -9.53
C ASN A 94 29.60 0.37 -9.13
N LYS A 95 29.80 -0.36 -8.00
CA LYS A 95 31.13 -0.78 -7.56
C LYS A 95 31.81 -1.74 -8.55
N VAL A 96 31.05 -2.61 -9.22
CA VAL A 96 31.57 -3.52 -10.25
C VAL A 96 31.89 -2.78 -11.56
N ARG A 97 31.14 -1.72 -11.90
CA ARG A 97 31.37 -0.91 -13.10
C ARG A 97 32.49 0.13 -12.98
N GLY A 98 33.10 0.33 -11.81
CA GLY A 98 34.29 1.17 -11.66
C GLY A 98 34.07 2.64 -12.06
N LEU A 99 32.99 3.25 -11.57
CA LEU A 99 32.86 4.70 -11.42
C LEU A 99 33.09 5.06 -9.96
#